data_AF-A0A7X7HAZ7-F1
#
_entry.id   AF-A0A7X7HAZ7-F1
#
_cell.length_a   1.000
_cell.length_b   1.000
_cell.length_c   1.000
_cell.angle_alpha   90.00
_cell.angle_beta   90.00
_cell.angle_gamma   90.00
#
_symmetry.space_group_name_H-M   'P 1'
#
loop_
_entity.id
_entity.type
_entity.pdbx_description
1 polymer ?
#
loop_
_entity_poly.entity_id
_entity_poly.type
_entity_poly.pdbx_seq_one_letter_code
_entity_poly.pdbx_strand_id
1 'polypeptide(L)'
;MLFSEFANTLYKHSDTSYKPHEFFLSLFDNIMREPQSAEEIKQSEENKYNPFDTLAPDSLDRFFKGTLPLSKRNVRKIISKKDSDKFANYINTLNEHNQMAIEDEIKTMLPDFNLDENLGYACADLFLQILDDVYEGRESSSSNASNNPPSSSKLTSIPPKTIYYDEADGKLHIGSVEISIPKEIEPPQDIAPEEEKYVCELLAAYAEAIKSGGLTKADLDSLPVKYKRNFSDQRINYYSALRIDRFLRESIENGEEHSKNGNPKHTIILKIPYGMITIMATKGF
;
A
#
# COMPACT_ATOMS: atom_id res chain seq x y z
N MET A 1 14.67 -14.26 1.31
CA MET A 1 14.11 -13.13 2.06
C MET A 1 13.21 -13.71 3.14
N LEU A 2 13.28 -13.18 4.36
CA LEU A 2 12.40 -13.56 5.47
C LEU A 2 11.05 -12.84 5.38
N PHE A 3 10.00 -13.39 6.00
CA PHE A 3 8.70 -12.72 6.08
C PHE A 3 8.79 -11.30 6.66
N SER A 4 9.57 -11.11 7.73
CA SER A 4 9.72 -9.81 8.35
C SER A 4 10.37 -8.79 7.43
N GLU A 5 11.33 -9.19 6.61
CA GLU A 5 11.96 -8.29 5.63
C GLU A 5 10.93 -7.84 4.59
N PHE A 6 10.20 -8.81 4.02
CA PHE A 6 9.14 -8.54 3.04
C PHE A 6 8.06 -7.62 3.60
N ALA A 7 7.55 -7.93 4.80
CA ALA A 7 6.51 -7.13 5.45
C ALA A 7 7.00 -5.71 5.76
N ASN A 8 8.25 -5.53 6.21
CA ASN A 8 8.80 -4.20 6.46
C ASN A 8 8.99 -3.39 5.18
N THR A 9 9.45 -4.01 4.09
CA THR A 9 9.58 -3.34 2.78
C THR A 9 8.23 -2.85 2.29
N LEU A 10 7.19 -3.68 2.34
CA LEU A 10 5.85 -3.26 1.96
C LEU A 10 5.30 -2.17 2.88
N TYR A 11 5.45 -2.32 4.19
CA TYR A 11 4.94 -1.38 5.18
C TYR A 11 5.52 0.03 4.97
N LYS A 12 6.83 0.13 4.78
CA LYS A 12 7.56 1.38 4.57
C LYS A 12 7.05 2.19 3.38
N HIS A 13 6.57 1.53 2.34
CA HIS A 13 6.12 2.15 1.08
C HIS A 13 4.60 2.04 0.87
N SER A 14 3.83 1.67 1.90
CA SER A 14 2.39 1.44 1.76
C SER A 14 1.53 2.70 1.94
N ASP A 15 2.13 3.85 2.31
CA ASP A 15 1.44 5.08 2.72
C ASP A 15 0.31 4.87 3.75
N THR A 16 0.34 3.75 4.47
CA THR A 16 -0.71 3.38 5.43
C THR A 16 -0.53 4.15 6.75
N SER A 17 -1.64 4.45 7.41
CA SER A 17 -1.65 4.92 8.80
C SER A 17 -1.66 3.78 9.81
N TYR A 18 -1.66 2.53 9.34
CA TYR A 18 -1.68 1.35 10.19
C TYR A 18 -0.49 1.27 11.12
N LYS A 19 -0.74 0.74 12.31
CA LYS A 19 0.32 0.24 13.17
C LYS A 19 0.86 -1.07 12.58
N PRO A 20 2.10 -1.48 12.94
CA PRO A 20 2.71 -2.70 12.43
C PRO A 20 1.85 -3.97 12.57
N HIS A 21 1.17 -4.17 13.70
CA HIS A 21 0.24 -5.29 13.87
C HIS A 21 -1.01 -5.22 12.98
N GLU A 22 -1.52 -4.02 12.67
CA GLU A 22 -2.69 -3.85 11.80
C GLU A 22 -2.30 -4.15 10.35
N PHE A 23 -1.13 -3.67 9.92
CA PHE A 23 -0.56 -3.97 8.62
C PHE A 23 -0.21 -5.45 8.48
N PHE A 24 0.34 -6.07 9.52
CA PHE A 24 0.55 -7.52 9.54
C PHE A 24 -0.76 -8.27 9.24
N LEU A 25 -1.86 -7.91 9.90
CA LEU A 25 -3.15 -8.54 9.64
C LEU A 25 -3.66 -8.26 8.23
N SER A 26 -3.49 -7.03 7.72
CA SER A 26 -3.93 -6.66 6.37
C SER A 26 -3.23 -7.48 5.28
N LEU A 27 -1.95 -7.80 5.44
CA LEU A 27 -1.23 -8.70 4.51
C LEU A 27 -1.92 -10.06 4.41
N PHE A 28 -2.27 -10.65 5.56
CA PHE A 28 -2.95 -11.95 5.60
C PHE A 28 -4.41 -11.86 5.15
N ASP A 29 -5.10 -10.77 5.45
CA ASP A 29 -6.48 -10.55 5.01
C ASP A 29 -6.56 -10.37 3.48
N ASN A 30 -5.51 -9.82 2.84
CA ASN A 30 -5.46 -9.62 1.39
C ASN A 30 -4.94 -10.83 0.61
N ILE A 31 -4.06 -11.66 1.19
CA ILE A 31 -3.62 -12.91 0.53
C ILE A 31 -4.64 -14.03 0.68
N MET A 32 -5.60 -13.92 1.60
CA MET A 32 -6.67 -14.90 1.76
C MET A 32 -7.91 -14.52 0.92
N ARG A 33 -8.48 -15.51 0.23
CA ARG A 33 -9.79 -15.40 -0.42
C ARG A 33 -10.87 -15.08 0.60
N GLU A 34 -11.99 -14.58 0.09
CA GLU A 34 -13.16 -14.38 0.93
C GLU A 34 -13.78 -15.71 1.42
N PRO A 35 -14.43 -15.71 2.60
CA PRO A 35 -15.19 -16.84 3.11
C PRO A 35 -16.25 -17.31 2.11
N GLN A 36 -16.27 -18.60 1.78
CA GLN A 36 -17.20 -19.14 0.79
C GLN A 36 -18.28 -20.03 1.41
N SER A 37 -17.92 -20.87 2.38
CA SER A 37 -18.86 -21.77 3.05
C SER A 37 -19.53 -21.11 4.26
N ALA A 38 -20.68 -21.64 4.68
CA ALA A 38 -21.38 -21.15 5.88
C ALA A 38 -20.49 -21.22 7.14
N GLU A 39 -19.65 -22.24 7.26
CA GLU A 39 -18.69 -22.36 8.36
C GLU A 39 -17.60 -21.29 8.31
N GLU A 40 -17.09 -20.99 7.12
CA GLU A 40 -16.07 -19.95 6.92
C GLU A 40 -16.64 -18.56 7.19
N ILE A 41 -17.88 -18.29 6.77
CA ILE A 41 -18.57 -17.02 7.03
C ILE A 41 -18.72 -16.81 8.53
N LYS A 42 -19.22 -17.83 9.25
CA LYS A 42 -19.30 -17.81 10.72
C LYS A 42 -17.94 -17.61 11.37
N GLN A 43 -16.88 -18.25 10.87
CA GLN A 43 -15.52 -18.01 11.36
C GLN A 43 -15.08 -16.57 11.10
N SER A 44 -15.49 -15.94 10.00
CA SER A 44 -15.15 -14.55 9.72
C SER A 44 -15.88 -13.59 10.64
N GLU A 45 -17.16 -13.84 10.94
CA GLU A 45 -17.94 -13.07 11.92
C GLU A 45 -17.32 -13.14 13.32
N GLU A 46 -16.79 -14.31 13.68
CA GLU A 46 -16.09 -14.53 14.96
C GLU A 46 -14.61 -14.09 14.94
N ASN A 47 -14.12 -13.46 13.87
CA ASN A 47 -12.71 -13.08 13.65
C ASN A 47 -11.72 -14.26 13.80
N LYS A 48 -12.15 -15.48 13.45
CA LYS A 48 -11.36 -16.72 13.47
C LYS A 48 -10.98 -17.22 12.08
N TYR A 49 -11.44 -16.56 11.02
CA TYR A 49 -11.13 -16.96 9.65
C TYR A 49 -9.63 -16.82 9.38
N ASN A 50 -9.11 -15.59 9.50
CA ASN A 50 -7.68 -15.33 9.59
C ASN A 50 -7.16 -15.85 10.97
N PRO A 51 -6.20 -16.78 11.00
CA PRO A 51 -5.70 -17.38 12.23
C PRO A 51 -4.96 -16.41 13.17
N PHE A 52 -4.65 -15.20 12.73
CA PHE A 52 -3.94 -14.20 13.53
C PHE A 52 -4.87 -13.12 14.12
N ASP A 53 -6.11 -13.00 13.65
CA ASP A 53 -7.01 -11.88 13.94
C ASP A 53 -7.45 -11.81 15.43
N THR A 54 -7.49 -12.96 16.12
CA THR A 54 -7.78 -13.01 17.57
C THR A 54 -6.56 -12.77 18.47
N LEU A 55 -5.37 -12.57 17.91
CA LEU A 55 -4.14 -12.45 18.71
C LEU A 55 -3.95 -11.03 19.25
N ALA A 56 -3.25 -10.93 20.37
CA ALA A 56 -2.95 -9.64 20.97
C ALA A 56 -1.98 -8.82 20.09
N PRO A 57 -2.11 -7.48 20.02
CA PRO A 57 -1.24 -6.61 19.23
C PRO A 57 0.26 -6.84 19.45
N ASP A 58 0.69 -7.06 20.71
CA ASP A 58 2.09 -7.35 21.03
C ASP A 58 2.61 -8.61 20.30
N SER A 59 1.80 -9.67 20.24
CA SER A 59 2.18 -10.90 19.53
C SER A 59 2.28 -10.66 18.02
N LEU A 60 1.37 -9.87 17.46
CA LEU A 60 1.36 -9.48 16.06
C LEU A 60 2.56 -8.61 15.68
N ASP A 61 2.90 -7.62 16.51
CA ASP A 61 4.10 -6.81 16.35
C ASP A 61 5.37 -7.66 16.39
N ARG A 62 5.41 -8.70 17.24
CA ARG A 62 6.54 -9.63 17.30
C ARG A 62 6.68 -10.49 16.07
N PHE A 63 5.57 -10.94 15.46
CA PHE A 63 5.59 -11.62 14.16
C PHE A 63 6.06 -10.67 13.05
N PHE A 64 5.51 -9.45 12.99
CA PHE A 64 5.90 -8.44 12.02
C PHE A 64 7.41 -8.12 12.07
N LYS A 65 7.96 -7.95 13.27
CA LYS A 65 9.40 -7.73 13.49
C LYS A 65 10.28 -8.96 13.26
N GLY A 66 9.69 -10.14 13.06
CA GLY A 66 10.43 -11.41 12.93
C GLY A 66 11.02 -11.96 14.23
N THR A 67 10.65 -11.40 15.38
CA THR A 67 11.13 -11.88 16.70
C THR A 67 10.34 -13.09 17.22
N LEU A 68 9.21 -13.40 16.59
CA LEU A 68 8.40 -14.58 16.83
C LEU A 68 8.17 -15.28 15.48
N PRO A 69 8.52 -16.56 15.33
CA PRO A 69 8.36 -17.27 14.06
C PRO A 69 6.89 -17.61 13.79
N LEU A 70 6.49 -17.52 12.53
CA LEU A 70 5.14 -17.91 12.11
C LEU A 70 4.92 -19.43 12.31
N SER A 71 3.75 -19.81 12.84
CA SER A 71 3.48 -21.22 13.09
C SER A 71 3.09 -21.96 11.81
N LYS A 72 3.68 -23.15 11.58
CA LYS A 72 3.36 -24.01 10.42
C LYS A 72 1.86 -24.29 10.28
N ARG A 73 1.15 -24.44 11.41
CA ARG A 73 -0.29 -24.68 11.45
C ARG A 73 -1.07 -23.49 10.88
N ASN A 74 -0.75 -22.28 11.32
CA ASN A 74 -1.45 -21.07 10.86
C ASN A 74 -1.12 -20.81 9.39
N VAL A 75 0.15 -20.91 9.01
CA VAL A 75 0.59 -20.72 7.62
C VAL A 75 -0.08 -21.70 6.67
N ARG A 76 -0.19 -22.99 7.03
CA ARG A 76 -0.95 -23.96 6.22
C ARG A 76 -2.42 -23.56 6.04
N LYS A 77 -3.05 -22.99 7.08
CA LYS A 77 -4.44 -22.50 7.00
C LYS A 77 -4.54 -21.33 6.02
N ILE A 78 -3.58 -20.40 6.04
CA ILE A 78 -3.49 -19.27 5.07
C ILE A 78 -3.35 -19.82 3.65
N ILE A 79 -2.34 -20.65 3.38
CA ILE A 79 -2.04 -21.18 2.04
C ILE A 79 -3.24 -21.92 1.45
N SER A 80 -3.99 -22.69 2.25
CA SER A 80 -5.20 -23.41 1.80
C SER A 80 -6.35 -22.50 1.32
N LYS A 81 -6.24 -21.20 1.61
CA LYS A 81 -7.24 -20.17 1.31
C LYS A 81 -6.62 -19.01 0.54
N LYS A 82 -5.49 -19.22 -0.13
CA LYS A 82 -4.80 -18.14 -0.84
C LYS A 82 -5.61 -17.61 -2.02
N ASP A 83 -5.40 -16.32 -2.31
CA ASP A 83 -5.96 -15.58 -3.44
C ASP A 83 -4.90 -14.59 -3.95
N SER A 84 -4.13 -15.03 -4.95
CA SER A 84 -3.04 -14.22 -5.50
C SER A 84 -3.57 -12.97 -6.21
N ASP A 85 -4.71 -13.08 -6.91
CA ASP A 85 -5.32 -11.98 -7.66
C ASP A 85 -5.73 -10.86 -6.70
N LYS A 86 -6.35 -11.22 -5.57
CA LYS A 86 -6.73 -10.25 -4.53
C LYS A 86 -5.52 -9.54 -3.95
N PHE A 87 -4.45 -10.27 -3.63
CA PHE A 87 -3.23 -9.66 -3.08
C PHE A 87 -2.53 -8.78 -4.12
N ALA A 88 -2.45 -9.24 -5.37
CA ALA A 88 -1.87 -8.45 -6.46
C ALA A 88 -2.63 -7.15 -6.66
N ASN A 89 -3.98 -7.19 -6.65
CA ASN A 89 -4.81 -5.99 -6.71
C ASN A 89 -4.54 -5.05 -5.55
N TYR A 90 -4.42 -5.57 -4.32
CA TYR A 90 -4.05 -4.77 -3.14
C TYR A 90 -2.73 -4.01 -3.34
N ILE A 91 -1.67 -4.69 -3.77
CA ILE A 91 -0.37 -4.05 -4.04
C ILE A 91 -0.47 -3.04 -5.19
N ASN A 92 -1.22 -3.38 -6.24
CA ASN A 92 -1.39 -2.50 -7.41
C ASN A 92 -2.21 -1.24 -7.10
N THR A 93 -2.89 -1.16 -5.95
CA THR A 93 -3.54 0.08 -5.50
C THR A 93 -2.55 1.15 -5.04
N LEU A 94 -1.31 0.76 -4.70
CA LEU A 94 -0.26 1.70 -4.34
C LEU A 94 0.11 2.57 -5.54
N ASN A 95 0.60 3.79 -5.28
CA ASN A 95 1.04 4.67 -6.35
C ASN A 95 2.31 4.13 -7.04
N GLU A 96 2.58 4.56 -8.29
CA GLU A 96 3.70 4.07 -9.09
C GLU A 96 5.07 4.30 -8.43
N HIS A 97 5.24 5.41 -7.70
CA HIS A 97 6.49 5.70 -6.98
C HIS A 97 6.76 4.68 -5.88
N ASN A 98 5.74 4.38 -5.08
CA ASN A 98 5.83 3.39 -4.01
C ASN A 98 6.05 1.99 -4.57
N GLN A 99 5.39 1.64 -5.68
CA GLN A 99 5.61 0.38 -6.36
C GLN A 99 7.07 0.25 -6.82
N MET A 100 7.64 1.28 -7.48
CA MET A 100 9.06 1.29 -7.86
C MET A 100 9.99 1.17 -6.65
N ALA A 101 9.69 1.87 -5.55
CA ALA A 101 10.50 1.82 -4.34
C ALA A 101 10.49 0.44 -3.68
N ILE A 102 9.33 -0.22 -3.65
CA ILE A 102 9.19 -1.62 -3.21
C ILE A 102 10.03 -2.53 -4.10
N GLU A 103 9.91 -2.38 -5.41
CA GLU A 103 10.63 -3.18 -6.39
C GLU A 103 12.15 -3.09 -6.20
N ASP A 104 12.69 -1.87 -6.12
CA ASP A 104 14.12 -1.62 -5.94
C ASP A 104 14.65 -2.19 -4.63
N GLU A 105 13.89 -2.04 -3.53
CA GLU A 105 14.28 -2.54 -2.22
C GLU A 105 14.23 -4.07 -2.15
N ILE A 106 13.23 -4.71 -2.77
CA ILE A 106 13.17 -6.16 -2.90
C ILE A 106 14.32 -6.66 -3.78
N LYS A 107 14.60 -6.02 -4.93
CA LYS A 107 15.73 -6.39 -5.81
C LYS A 107 17.10 -6.28 -5.14
N THR A 108 17.24 -5.35 -4.19
CA THR A 108 18.46 -5.23 -3.39
C THR A 108 18.69 -6.46 -2.50
N MET A 109 17.61 -7.07 -1.99
CA MET A 109 17.69 -8.28 -1.15
C MET A 109 17.60 -9.58 -1.97
N LEU A 110 16.92 -9.55 -3.10
CA LEU A 110 16.67 -10.65 -4.02
C LEU A 110 16.90 -10.19 -5.47
N PRO A 111 18.14 -10.24 -5.98
CA PRO A 111 18.46 -9.79 -7.34
C PRO A 111 17.68 -10.52 -8.45
N ASP A 112 17.30 -11.77 -8.19
CA ASP A 112 16.52 -12.62 -9.11
C ASP A 112 15.00 -12.42 -8.95
N PHE A 113 14.55 -11.34 -8.29
CA PHE A 113 13.13 -11.02 -8.14
C PHE A 113 12.47 -10.85 -9.51
N ASN A 114 11.56 -11.78 -9.83
CA ASN A 114 10.95 -11.87 -11.15
C ASN A 114 9.74 -10.94 -11.27
N LEU A 115 9.74 -10.09 -12.31
CA LEU A 115 8.68 -9.14 -12.63
C LEU A 115 8.05 -9.39 -14.00
N ASP A 116 8.08 -10.64 -14.49
CA ASP A 116 7.58 -11.00 -15.81
C ASP A 116 6.16 -10.48 -16.11
N GLU A 117 5.34 -10.19 -15.09
CA GLU A 117 3.99 -9.62 -15.24
C GLU A 117 3.84 -8.19 -14.67
N ASN A 118 3.54 -8.08 -13.37
CA ASN A 118 3.37 -6.84 -12.64
C ASN A 118 3.88 -7.03 -11.19
N LEU A 119 4.15 -5.92 -10.50
CA LEU A 119 4.66 -5.96 -9.13
C LEU A 119 3.71 -6.70 -8.17
N GLY A 120 2.40 -6.52 -8.32
CA GLY A 120 1.41 -7.16 -7.47
C GLY A 120 1.50 -8.69 -7.47
N TYR A 121 1.55 -9.31 -8.65
CA TYR A 121 1.70 -10.77 -8.79
C TYR A 121 3.08 -11.24 -8.34
N ALA A 122 4.14 -10.51 -8.68
CA ALA A 122 5.49 -10.80 -8.21
C ALA A 122 5.57 -10.82 -6.66
N CYS A 123 4.93 -9.84 -6.02
CA CYS A 123 4.81 -9.77 -4.56
C CYS A 123 3.92 -10.89 -3.99
N ALA A 124 2.82 -11.26 -4.67
CA ALA A 124 1.97 -12.37 -4.25
C ALA A 124 2.74 -13.70 -4.28
N ASP A 125 3.46 -13.96 -5.36
CA ASP A 125 4.27 -15.18 -5.53
C ASP A 125 5.41 -15.24 -4.52
N LEU A 126 6.13 -14.12 -4.32
CA LEU A 126 7.16 -14.03 -3.30
C LEU A 126 6.58 -14.26 -1.90
N PHE A 127 5.42 -13.68 -1.58
CA PHE A 127 4.78 -13.88 -0.28
C PHE A 127 4.40 -15.35 -0.08
N LEU A 128 3.81 -15.99 -1.09
CA LEU A 128 3.48 -17.41 -1.03
C LEU A 128 4.71 -18.30 -0.92
N GLN A 129 5.79 -17.99 -1.62
CA GLN A 129 7.06 -18.70 -1.50
C GLN A 129 7.62 -18.61 -0.08
N ILE A 130 7.59 -17.42 0.54
CA ILE A 130 7.99 -17.23 1.93
C ILE A 130 7.13 -18.09 2.86
N LEU A 131 5.81 -18.14 2.64
CA LEU A 131 4.91 -18.97 3.44
C LEU A 131 5.17 -20.48 3.25
N ASP A 132 5.46 -20.92 2.02
CA ASP A 132 5.85 -22.31 1.76
C ASP A 132 7.19 -22.66 2.44
N ASP A 133 8.15 -21.74 2.46
CA ASP A 133 9.42 -21.91 3.18
C ASP A 133 9.21 -22.04 4.70
N VAL A 134 8.34 -21.22 5.30
CA VAL A 134 7.93 -21.37 6.71
C VAL A 134 7.32 -22.75 6.96
N TYR A 135 6.40 -23.16 6.10
CA TYR A 135 5.68 -24.42 6.26
C TYR A 135 6.62 -25.63 6.16
N GLU A 136 7.52 -25.64 5.19
CA GLU A 136 8.54 -26.67 5.02
C GLU A 136 9.62 -26.58 6.12
N GLY A 137 9.79 -25.42 6.77
CA GLY A 137 10.83 -25.17 7.76
C GLY A 137 12.19 -24.89 7.11
N ARG A 138 12.17 -24.32 5.90
CA ARG A 138 13.34 -23.88 5.13
C ARG A 138 13.74 -22.44 5.43
N GLU A 139 13.09 -21.78 6.39
CA GLU A 139 13.56 -20.51 6.95
C GLU A 139 14.92 -20.72 7.63
N SER A 140 15.99 -20.72 6.85
CA SER A 140 17.34 -20.75 7.38
C SER A 140 17.58 -19.43 8.10
N SER A 141 17.64 -19.49 9.43
CA SER A 141 18.10 -18.38 10.25
C SER A 141 19.49 -17.98 9.77
N SER A 142 19.63 -16.80 9.17
CA SER A 142 20.89 -16.07 9.26
C SER A 142 21.08 -15.73 10.74
N SER A 143 21.76 -16.64 11.44
CA SER A 143 22.08 -16.55 12.85
C SER A 143 22.87 -15.27 13.16
N ASN A 144 22.35 -14.46 14.08
CA ASN A 144 23.03 -13.56 15.01
C ASN A 144 24.50 -13.22 14.68
N ALA A 145 24.74 -11.99 14.19
CA ALA A 145 26.00 -11.28 14.40
C ALA A 145 25.76 -10.12 15.37
N SER A 146 26.34 -10.31 16.55
CA SER A 146 26.54 -9.41 17.69
C SER A 146 26.67 -7.91 17.42
N ASN A 147 26.10 -7.13 18.35
CA ASN A 147 26.34 -5.74 18.68
C ASN A 147 27.80 -5.25 18.44
N ASN A 148 27.96 -4.21 17.61
CA ASN A 148 28.53 -2.88 17.96
C ASN A 148 28.74 -2.05 16.67
N PRO A 149 28.54 -0.71 16.71
CA PRO A 149 28.70 0.15 15.54
C PRO A 149 30.19 0.48 15.31
N PRO A 150 30.62 0.69 14.07
CA PRO A 150 31.72 1.60 13.81
C PRO A 150 31.31 2.75 12.87
N SER A 151 31.68 3.92 13.35
CA SER A 151 31.77 5.22 12.72
C SER A 151 32.30 5.24 11.28
N SER A 152 31.64 6.10 10.49
CA SER A 152 32.18 6.94 9.41
C SER A 152 33.11 6.31 8.36
N SER A 153 32.65 6.28 7.11
CA SER A 153 33.50 6.68 5.99
C SER A 153 32.68 7.30 4.87
N LYS A 154 33.21 8.42 4.37
CA LYS A 154 32.68 9.28 3.31
C LYS A 154 32.35 8.49 2.04
N LEU A 155 31.19 8.74 1.45
CA LEU A 155 31.02 8.57 0.01
C LEU A 155 30.76 9.93 -0.63
N THR A 156 31.73 10.34 -1.44
CA THR A 156 31.76 11.55 -2.25
C THR A 156 30.70 11.50 -3.35
N SER A 157 29.85 12.53 -3.32
CA SER A 157 29.01 13.12 -4.37
C SER A 157 29.32 12.76 -5.82
N ILE A 158 28.28 12.34 -6.55
CA ILE A 158 27.95 12.78 -7.92
C ILE A 158 26.41 12.91 -7.98
N PRO A 159 25.82 14.03 -8.47
CA PRO A 159 24.38 14.27 -8.38
C PRO A 159 23.64 13.64 -9.57
N PRO A 160 22.65 12.77 -9.34
CA PRO A 160 21.54 12.67 -10.28
C PRO A 160 20.74 13.98 -10.13
N LYS A 161 20.13 14.50 -11.20
CA LYS A 161 19.07 15.51 -11.04
C LYS A 161 17.92 14.83 -10.29
N THR A 162 18.03 14.77 -8.97
CA THR A 162 17.13 14.01 -8.10
C THR A 162 15.88 14.81 -7.91
N ILE A 163 14.79 14.26 -8.39
CA ILE A 163 13.47 14.55 -7.84
C ILE A 163 13.47 13.86 -6.48
N TYR A 164 13.42 14.60 -5.38
CA TYR A 164 13.36 14.02 -4.03
C TYR A 164 12.39 14.78 -3.14
N TYR A 165 11.71 14.06 -2.24
CA TYR A 165 10.85 14.64 -1.21
C TYR A 165 11.68 14.86 0.05
N ASP A 166 11.60 16.04 0.65
CA ASP A 166 12.24 16.35 1.93
C ASP A 166 11.17 16.37 3.04
N GLU A 167 11.28 15.43 3.97
CA GLU A 167 10.35 15.28 5.09
C GLU A 167 10.41 16.45 6.09
N ALA A 168 11.53 17.18 6.16
CA ALA A 168 11.69 18.30 7.08
C ALA A 168 10.98 19.57 6.58
N ASP A 169 10.86 19.74 5.26
CA ASP A 169 10.21 20.91 4.65
C ASP A 169 8.85 20.61 3.98
N GLY A 170 8.51 19.33 3.76
CA GLY A 170 7.27 18.90 3.12
C GLY A 170 7.21 19.21 1.62
N LYS A 171 8.37 19.38 0.97
CA LYS A 171 8.47 19.81 -0.43
C LYS A 171 9.11 18.74 -1.31
N LEU A 172 8.60 18.67 -2.53
CA LEU A 172 9.19 17.92 -3.63
C LEU A 172 10.19 18.82 -4.37
N HIS A 173 11.47 18.46 -4.34
CA HIS A 173 12.56 19.16 -4.98
C HIS A 173 12.78 18.60 -6.37
N ILE A 174 12.46 19.36 -7.43
CA ILE A 174 12.75 19.01 -8.84
C ILE A 174 13.84 19.94 -9.36
N GLY A 175 15.10 19.56 -9.20
CA GLY A 175 16.24 20.38 -9.59
C GLY A 175 16.35 21.65 -8.74
N SER A 176 15.95 22.81 -9.28
CA SER A 176 15.90 24.09 -8.55
C SER A 176 14.47 24.56 -8.27
N VAL A 177 13.46 23.74 -8.59
CA VAL A 177 12.05 24.04 -8.37
C VAL A 177 11.59 23.32 -7.11
N GLU A 178 11.15 24.10 -6.13
CA GLU A 178 10.55 23.59 -4.89
C GLU A 178 9.03 23.56 -5.05
N ILE A 179 8.44 22.37 -4.94
CA ILE A 179 6.99 22.19 -5.00
C ILE A 179 6.51 21.79 -3.61
N SER A 180 5.83 22.68 -2.90
CA SER A 180 5.20 22.36 -1.61
C SER A 180 4.05 21.39 -1.83
N ILE A 181 4.15 20.17 -1.30
CA ILE A 181 3.03 19.24 -1.30
C ILE A 181 2.04 19.77 -0.24
N PRO A 182 0.77 20.10 -0.58
CA PRO A 182 -0.17 20.70 0.38
C PRO A 182 -0.33 19.77 1.57
N LYS A 183 -0.45 20.20 2.84
CA LYS A 183 -0.53 19.27 3.99
C LYS A 183 -1.62 18.20 3.84
N GLU A 184 -1.34 17.01 4.39
CA GLU A 184 -2.25 15.86 4.44
C GLU A 184 -3.60 16.26 5.04
N ILE A 185 -4.69 15.90 4.34
CA ILE A 185 -6.05 16.11 4.81
C ILE A 185 -6.48 14.76 5.37
N GLU A 186 -6.52 14.66 6.70
CA GLU A 186 -7.15 13.50 7.33
C GLU A 186 -8.62 13.42 6.89
N PRO A 187 -9.12 12.23 6.52
CA PRO A 187 -10.53 12.09 6.19
C PRO A 187 -11.39 12.60 7.36
N PRO A 188 -12.46 13.37 7.08
CA PRO A 188 -13.36 13.83 8.12
C PRO A 188 -13.92 12.65 8.91
N GLN A 189 -14.13 12.85 10.21
CA GLN A 189 -14.67 11.82 11.10
C GLN A 189 -16.00 11.26 10.56
N ASP A 190 -16.87 12.15 10.10
CA ASP A 190 -18.12 11.78 9.44
C ASP A 190 -17.93 11.57 7.93
N ILE A 191 -18.75 10.69 7.36
CA ILE A 191 -18.82 10.46 5.92
C ILE A 191 -19.40 11.71 5.26
N ALA A 192 -18.57 12.42 4.50
CA ALA A 192 -18.98 13.62 3.80
C ALA A 192 -19.97 13.30 2.65
N PRO A 193 -20.86 14.24 2.26
CA PRO A 193 -21.78 14.02 1.15
C PRO A 193 -21.08 13.68 -0.17
N GLU A 194 -19.89 14.22 -0.40
CA GLU A 194 -19.14 14.05 -1.65
C GLU A 194 -18.55 12.65 -1.79
N GLU A 195 -18.27 11.95 -0.68
CA GLU A 195 -17.78 10.56 -0.70
C GLU A 195 -18.92 9.53 -0.60
N GLU A 196 -20.18 9.97 -0.50
CA GLU A 196 -21.32 9.08 -0.27
C GLU A 196 -21.45 8.01 -1.36
N LYS A 197 -21.22 8.38 -2.62
CA LYS A 197 -21.22 7.42 -3.74
C LYS A 197 -20.12 6.38 -3.58
N TYR A 198 -18.91 6.81 -3.24
CA TYR A 198 -17.76 5.91 -3.05
C TYR A 198 -17.99 4.95 -1.88
N VAL A 199 -18.46 5.48 -0.75
CA VAL A 199 -18.79 4.68 0.44
C VAL A 199 -19.90 3.67 0.17
N CYS A 200 -20.93 4.03 -0.60
CA CYS A 200 -21.98 3.09 -1.00
C CYS A 200 -21.45 1.91 -1.82
N GLU A 201 -20.57 2.17 -2.80
CA GLU A 201 -19.93 1.11 -3.60
C GLU A 201 -19.05 0.20 -2.73
N LEU A 202 -18.30 0.79 -1.79
CA LEU A 202 -17.46 0.04 -0.86
C LEU A 202 -18.29 -0.86 0.07
N LEU A 203 -19.40 -0.34 0.60
CA LEU A 203 -20.35 -1.12 1.40
C LEU A 203 -21.06 -2.21 0.58
N ALA A 204 -21.37 -1.95 -0.69
CA ALA A 204 -21.94 -2.95 -1.60
C ALA A 204 -20.95 -4.11 -1.84
N ALA A 205 -19.68 -3.80 -2.08
CA ALA A 205 -18.62 -4.79 -2.22
C ALA A 205 -18.45 -5.62 -0.93
N TYR A 206 -18.52 -4.99 0.25
CA TYR A 206 -18.49 -5.72 1.52
C TYR A 206 -19.72 -6.61 1.72
N ALA A 207 -20.91 -6.14 1.33
CA ALA A 207 -22.15 -6.92 1.43
C ALA A 207 -22.07 -8.18 0.57
N GLU A 208 -21.56 -8.04 -0.66
CA GLU A 208 -21.29 -9.14 -1.57
C GLU A 208 -20.26 -10.11 -0.99
N ALA A 209 -19.14 -9.59 -0.45
CA ALA A 209 -18.06 -10.40 0.12
C ALA A 209 -18.50 -11.19 1.37
N ILE A 210 -19.33 -10.61 2.24
CA ILE A 210 -19.85 -11.25 3.45
C ILE A 210 -21.06 -12.13 3.14
N LYS A 211 -21.64 -12.02 1.93
CA LYS A 211 -22.93 -12.60 1.55
C LYS A 211 -24.05 -12.18 2.51
N SER A 212 -23.93 -10.96 3.04
CA SER A 212 -24.96 -10.33 3.86
C SER A 212 -25.98 -9.63 2.96
N GLY A 213 -27.15 -9.29 3.50
CA GLY A 213 -28.06 -8.37 2.84
C GLY A 213 -27.40 -6.99 2.62
N GLY A 214 -28.11 -6.06 1.98
CA GLY A 214 -27.59 -4.72 1.73
C GLY A 214 -27.09 -4.05 3.02
N LEU A 215 -25.81 -3.63 3.01
CA LEU A 215 -25.19 -2.90 4.12
C LEU A 215 -25.43 -1.40 3.98
N THR A 216 -25.62 -0.73 5.11
CA THR A 216 -25.78 0.72 5.21
C THR A 216 -24.72 1.33 6.12
N LYS A 217 -24.65 2.67 6.15
CA LYS A 217 -23.74 3.41 7.03
C LYS A 217 -23.93 3.05 8.52
N ALA A 218 -25.14 2.67 8.93
CA ALA A 218 -25.44 2.27 10.30
C ALA A 218 -24.79 0.94 10.70
N ASP A 219 -24.39 0.13 9.72
CA ASP A 219 -23.86 -1.22 9.94
C ASP A 219 -22.33 -1.24 10.09
N LEU A 220 -21.66 -0.09 9.89
CA LEU A 220 -20.20 0.05 9.95
C LEU A 220 -19.61 -0.49 11.27
N ASP A 221 -20.25 -0.21 12.40
CA ASP A 221 -19.83 -0.68 13.72
C ASP A 221 -20.06 -2.18 13.94
N SER A 222 -20.90 -2.81 13.12
CA SER A 222 -21.18 -4.25 13.20
C SER A 222 -20.33 -5.06 12.21
N LEU A 223 -19.53 -4.40 11.38
CA LEU A 223 -18.67 -5.08 10.41
C LEU A 223 -17.57 -5.91 11.10
N PRO A 224 -17.20 -7.06 10.51
CA PRO A 224 -15.98 -7.77 10.87
C PRO A 224 -14.76 -6.83 10.82
N VAL A 225 -13.81 -7.03 11.74
CA VAL A 225 -12.73 -6.07 12.01
C VAL A 225 -11.90 -5.78 10.75
N LYS A 226 -11.68 -6.78 9.89
CA LYS A 226 -10.97 -6.62 8.61
C LYS A 226 -11.62 -5.58 7.68
N TYR A 227 -12.95 -5.51 7.62
CA TYR A 227 -13.64 -4.56 6.74
C TYR A 227 -13.68 -3.16 7.34
N LYS A 228 -13.69 -3.04 8.67
CA LYS A 228 -13.51 -1.75 9.36
C LYS A 228 -12.14 -1.16 9.07
N ARG A 229 -11.09 -1.99 9.16
CA ARG A 229 -9.71 -1.62 8.79
C ARG A 229 -9.63 -1.17 7.33
N ASN A 230 -10.11 -2.00 6.39
CA ASN A 230 -10.12 -1.63 4.96
C ASN A 230 -10.94 -0.38 4.69
N PHE A 231 -12.08 -0.18 5.36
CA PHE A 231 -12.90 1.03 5.20
C PHE A 231 -12.14 2.30 5.55
N SER A 232 -11.36 2.27 6.63
CA SER A 232 -10.50 3.41 7.02
C SER A 232 -9.46 3.71 5.93
N ASP A 233 -8.78 2.70 5.40
CA ASP A 233 -7.75 2.87 4.36
C ASP A 233 -8.32 3.43 3.07
N GLN A 234 -9.43 2.86 2.64
CA GLN A 234 -10.10 3.26 1.42
C GLN A 234 -10.53 4.73 1.49
N ARG A 235 -10.91 5.23 2.67
CA ARG A 235 -11.18 6.66 2.87
C ARG A 235 -9.92 7.51 2.84
N ILE A 236 -8.82 7.10 3.49
CA ILE A 236 -7.53 7.82 3.41
C ILE A 236 -7.07 7.94 1.95
N ASN A 237 -7.13 6.84 1.20
CA ASN A 237 -6.75 6.80 -0.21
C ASN A 237 -7.63 7.69 -1.09
N TYR A 238 -8.94 7.76 -0.81
CA TYR A 238 -9.85 8.64 -1.52
C TYR A 238 -9.48 10.12 -1.32
N TYR A 239 -9.20 10.55 -0.09
CA TYR A 239 -8.83 11.94 0.21
C TYR A 239 -7.40 12.28 -0.25
N SER A 240 -6.47 11.32 -0.24
CA SER A 240 -5.13 11.51 -0.79
C SER A 240 -5.19 11.73 -2.31
N ALA A 241 -6.02 10.97 -3.02
CA ALA A 241 -6.24 11.15 -4.46
C ALA A 241 -6.91 12.50 -4.77
N LEU A 242 -7.94 12.90 -4.03
CA LEU A 242 -8.59 14.21 -4.20
C LEU A 242 -7.64 15.39 -3.94
N ARG A 243 -6.75 15.26 -2.95
CA ARG A 243 -5.71 16.25 -2.64
C ARG A 243 -4.74 16.44 -3.81
N ILE A 244 -4.31 15.34 -4.43
CA ILE A 244 -3.42 15.38 -5.60
C ILE A 244 -4.14 16.03 -6.80
N ASP A 245 -5.39 15.65 -7.09
CA ASP A 245 -6.18 16.24 -8.18
C ASP A 245 -6.38 17.75 -7.98
N ARG A 246 -6.75 18.17 -6.77
CA ARG A 246 -6.92 19.58 -6.42
C ARG A 246 -5.63 20.37 -6.56
N PHE A 247 -4.52 19.82 -6.06
CA PHE A 247 -3.20 20.43 -6.19
C PHE A 247 -2.80 20.63 -7.65
N LEU A 248 -3.02 19.62 -8.50
CA LEU A 248 -2.72 19.71 -9.93
C LEU A 248 -3.55 20.80 -10.61
N ARG A 249 -4.86 20.90 -10.30
CA ARG A 249 -5.73 21.95 -10.83
C ARG A 249 -5.28 23.34 -10.42
N GLU A 250 -5.09 23.56 -9.12
CA GLU A 250 -4.70 24.86 -8.58
C GLU A 250 -3.29 25.28 -9.05
N SER A 251 -2.37 24.32 -9.24
CA SER A 251 -1.01 24.62 -9.75
C SER A 251 -0.99 25.01 -11.23
N ILE A 252 -1.90 24.46 -12.05
CA ILE A 252 -2.03 24.82 -13.47
C ILE A 252 -2.72 26.18 -13.63
N GLU A 253 -3.75 26.46 -12.82
CA GLU A 253 -4.50 27.73 -12.85
C GLU A 253 -3.62 28.93 -12.45
N ASN A 254 -2.70 28.73 -11.49
CA ASN A 254 -1.69 29.74 -11.11
C ASN A 254 -0.53 29.86 -12.12
N GLY A 255 -0.38 28.91 -13.05
CA GLY A 255 0.64 28.95 -14.11
C GLY A 255 0.32 29.90 -15.27
N GLU A 256 -0.94 30.28 -15.45
CA GLU A 256 -1.37 31.22 -16.50
C GLU A 256 -0.97 32.68 -16.21
N GLU A 257 -0.77 33.05 -14.94
CA GLU A 257 -0.32 34.39 -14.56
C GLU A 257 1.18 34.66 -14.84
N HIS A 258 1.99 33.63 -15.09
CA HIS A 258 3.44 33.77 -15.28
C HIS A 258 3.90 33.74 -16.76
N SER A 259 2.99 33.62 -17.73
CA SER A 259 3.33 33.53 -19.16
C SER A 259 3.33 34.86 -19.94
N LYS A 260 3.64 36.00 -19.30
CA LYS A 260 3.82 37.28 -20.03
C LYS A 260 5.23 37.59 -20.53
N ASN A 261 6.22 36.71 -20.38
CA ASN A 261 7.52 36.95 -21.01
C ASN A 261 8.18 35.67 -21.52
N GLY A 262 8.33 35.60 -22.85
CA GLY A 262 9.44 34.91 -23.52
C GLY A 262 9.43 33.38 -23.50
N ASN A 263 8.81 32.80 -24.53
CA ASN A 263 8.93 31.39 -24.94
C ASN A 263 10.40 30.87 -24.98
N PRO A 264 10.65 29.55 -24.78
CA PRO A 264 10.11 28.54 -25.68
C PRO A 264 9.48 27.30 -25.02
N LYS A 265 8.27 26.97 -25.51
CA LYS A 265 7.76 25.62 -25.84
C LYS A 265 8.42 24.44 -25.09
N HIS A 266 7.85 24.06 -23.96
CA HIS A 266 8.04 22.71 -23.41
C HIS A 266 6.71 21.95 -23.43
N THR A 267 6.68 20.90 -24.27
CA THR A 267 5.67 19.85 -24.17
C THR A 267 6.01 19.03 -22.93
N ILE A 268 5.20 19.16 -21.89
CA ILE A 268 5.29 18.31 -20.70
C ILE A 268 4.35 17.14 -20.92
N ILE A 269 4.91 15.95 -21.13
CA ILE A 269 4.16 14.70 -21.19
C ILE A 269 4.19 14.11 -19.78
N LEU A 270 3.11 14.30 -19.02
CA LEU A 270 2.92 13.59 -17.76
C LEU A 270 2.13 12.31 -18.04
N LYS A 271 2.78 11.17 -17.81
CA LYS A 271 2.16 9.86 -17.89
C LYS A 271 1.59 9.54 -16.51
N ILE A 272 0.29 9.28 -16.43
CA ILE A 272 -0.45 9.01 -15.19
C ILE A 272 -1.04 7.58 -15.30
N PRO A 273 -1.18 6.80 -14.21
CA PRO A 273 -1.45 5.36 -14.28
C PRO A 273 -2.80 4.94 -14.88
N TYR A 274 -3.74 5.87 -15.10
CA TYR A 274 -5.11 5.53 -15.53
C TYR A 274 -5.57 6.17 -16.85
N GLY A 275 -4.64 6.63 -17.69
CA GLY A 275 -4.93 7.05 -19.06
C GLY A 275 -3.89 8.00 -19.67
N MET A 276 -3.65 7.86 -20.98
CA MET A 276 -2.83 8.81 -21.75
C MET A 276 -3.62 10.10 -21.98
N ILE A 277 -3.32 11.17 -21.24
CA ILE A 277 -3.76 12.51 -21.63
C ILE A 277 -2.66 13.13 -22.48
N THR A 278 -2.87 13.14 -23.80
CA THR A 278 -2.04 13.93 -24.72
C THR A 278 -2.61 15.34 -24.77
N ILE A 279 -1.97 16.29 -24.08
CA ILE A 279 -2.30 17.71 -24.24
C ILE A 279 -1.62 18.19 -25.53
N MET A 280 -2.36 18.15 -26.64
CA MET A 280 -1.96 18.90 -27.84
C MET A 280 -2.53 20.32 -27.74
N ALA A 281 -1.63 21.29 -27.56
CA ALA A 281 -1.97 22.70 -27.77
C ALA A 281 -2.17 22.96 -29.27
N THR A 282 -3.36 22.65 -29.79
CA THR A 282 -3.77 23.09 -31.13
C THR A 282 -4.38 24.47 -31.04
N LYS A 283 -3.71 25.44 -31.68
CA LYS A 283 -4.24 26.78 -31.96
C LYS A 283 -5.61 26.66 -32.66
N GLY A 284 -6.66 27.15 -32.01
CA GLY A 284 -7.87 27.61 -32.67
C GLY A 284 -7.76 29.13 -32.85
N PHE A 285 -7.98 29.59 -34.07
CA PHE A 285 -7.69 30.90 -34.65
C PHE A 285 -8.23 32.11 -33.89
#